data_AF-A0AAU3IML5-F1
#
_entry.id   AF-A0AAU3IML5-F1
#
_cell.length_a   1.000
_cell.length_b   1.000
_cell.length_c   1.000
_cell.angle_alpha   90.00
_cell.angle_beta   90.00
_cell.angle_gamma   90.00
#
_symmetry.space_group_name_H-M   'P 1'
#
loop_
_entity.id
_entity.type
_entity.pdbx_description
1 polymer ?
#
loop_
_entity_poly.entity_id
_entity_poly.type
_entity_poly.pdbx_seq_one_letter_code
_entity_poly.pdbx_strand_id
1 'polypeptide(L)'
;MTLYDEIGTTYSAVRRPDPRVAARITAAIGDAATVVNVGAGAGSYEPPRTLLAVEPSVVMIAQRPPGAAPVVRARAEALPLADDVADAAMAILTVHHWSDLAAGIAEMRRVARYDAGYRLLVADV
;
A
#
# COMPACT_ATOMS: atom_id res chain seq x y z
N MET A 1 -11.67 12.47 10.02
CA MET A 1 -10.21 12.68 9.84
C MET A 1 -9.52 11.35 10.07
N THR A 2 -8.44 11.06 9.36
CA THR A 2 -7.60 9.89 9.65
C THR A 2 -6.48 10.28 10.60
N LEU A 3 -5.96 9.33 11.40
CA LEU A 3 -4.89 9.59 12.37
C LEU A 3 -3.70 10.36 11.76
N TYR A 4 -3.28 9.98 10.56
CA TYR A 4 -2.15 10.63 9.87
C TYR A 4 -2.43 12.03 9.33
N ASP A 5 -3.69 12.46 9.26
CA ASP A 5 -3.98 13.87 9.00
C ASP A 5 -3.52 14.77 10.16
N GLU A 6 -3.44 14.22 11.39
CA GLU A 6 -3.02 14.95 12.59
C GLU A 6 -1.52 14.80 12.84
N ILE A 7 -0.99 13.58 12.72
CA ILE A 7 0.39 13.26 13.15
C ILE A 7 1.40 13.15 12.00
N GLY A 8 0.95 13.19 10.75
CA GLY A 8 1.77 12.83 9.58
C GLY A 8 2.69 13.91 9.02
N THR A 9 2.63 15.16 9.49
CA THR A 9 3.19 16.33 8.79
C THR A 9 4.69 16.29 8.46
N THR A 10 5.50 15.57 9.25
CA THR A 10 6.96 15.44 9.04
C THR A 10 7.39 14.00 8.75
N TYR A 11 6.44 13.14 8.36
CA TYR A 11 6.64 11.70 8.27
C TYR A 11 7.82 11.30 7.37
N SER A 12 7.91 11.86 6.15
CA SER A 12 8.97 11.49 5.20
C SER A 12 10.38 11.92 5.65
N ALA A 13 10.49 12.94 6.50
CA ALA A 13 11.77 13.40 7.04
C ALA A 13 12.35 12.41 8.07
N VAL A 14 11.47 11.74 8.83
CA VAL A 14 11.85 10.86 9.94
C VAL A 14 11.81 9.39 9.52
N ARG A 15 10.83 8.99 8.70
CA ARG A 15 10.64 7.60 8.29
C ARG A 15 11.30 7.30 6.96
N ARG A 16 12.52 6.77 7.04
CA ARG A 16 13.24 6.20 5.88
C ARG A 16 13.08 4.69 5.84
N PRO A 17 12.90 4.09 4.64
CA PRO A 17 12.84 2.64 4.53
C PRO A 17 14.17 2.00 4.93
N ASP A 18 14.12 1.03 5.84
CA ASP A 18 15.27 0.15 6.09
C ASP A 18 15.55 -0.71 4.84
N PRO A 19 16.76 -0.67 4.25
CA PRO A 19 17.09 -1.42 3.05
C PRO A 19 16.88 -2.93 3.15
N ARG A 20 17.03 -3.52 4.35
CA ARG A 20 16.81 -4.96 4.58
C ARG A 20 15.33 -5.31 4.49
N VAL A 21 14.46 -4.46 5.03
CA VAL A 21 13.00 -4.62 4.92
C VAL A 21 12.59 -4.42 3.46
N ALA A 22 13.11 -3.40 2.79
CA ALA A 22 12.85 -3.16 1.37
C ALA A 22 13.24 -4.37 0.50
N ALA A 23 14.42 -4.97 0.73
CA ALA A 23 14.86 -6.16 0.02
C ALA A 23 13.91 -7.36 0.24
N ARG A 24 13.43 -7.57 1.47
CA ARG A 24 12.46 -8.64 1.78
C ARG A 24 11.11 -8.40 1.11
N ILE A 25 10.64 -7.16 1.07
CA ILE A 25 9.40 -6.78 0.36
C ILE A 25 9.55 -7.06 -1.14
N THR A 26 10.65 -6.62 -1.76
CA THR A 26 10.92 -6.87 -3.17
C THR A 26 10.95 -8.36 -3.50
N ALA A 27 11.63 -9.16 -2.67
CA ALA A 27 11.69 -10.61 -2.83
C ALA A 27 10.33 -11.28 -2.64
N ALA A 28 9.54 -10.82 -1.67
CA ALA A 28 8.21 -11.37 -1.39
C ALA A 28 7.23 -11.10 -2.52
N ILE A 29 7.25 -9.89 -3.09
CA ILE A 29 6.42 -9.54 -4.25
C ILE A 29 6.87 -10.32 -5.52
N GLY A 30 8.15 -10.68 -5.61
CA GLY A 30 8.66 -11.57 -6.66
C GLY A 30 8.52 -10.97 -8.06
N ASP A 31 7.93 -11.77 -8.95
CA ASP A 31 7.75 -11.54 -10.39
C ASP A 31 6.43 -10.85 -10.76
N ALA A 32 5.60 -10.48 -9.77
CA ALA A 32 4.41 -9.67 -10.02
C ALA A 32 4.77 -8.44 -10.85
N ALA A 33 4.08 -8.24 -11.98
CA ALA A 33 4.35 -7.12 -12.88
C ALA A 33 3.65 -5.83 -12.41
N THR A 34 2.53 -5.97 -11.69
CA THR A 34 1.70 -4.86 -11.20
C THR A 34 1.31 -5.05 -9.74
N VAL A 35 1.44 -3.99 -8.94
CA VAL A 35 1.14 -4.00 -7.50
C VAL A 35 0.15 -2.89 -7.14
N VAL A 36 -0.87 -3.22 -6.34
CA VAL A 36 -1.65 -2.21 -5.59
C VAL A 36 -1.05 -2.06 -4.19
N ASN A 37 -0.63 -0.84 -3.83
CA ASN A 37 -0.04 -0.53 -2.53
C ASN A 37 -1.10 0.11 -1.61
N VAL A 38 -1.69 -0.68 -0.73
CA VAL A 38 -2.80 -0.27 0.16
C VAL A 38 -2.26 0.29 1.46
N GLY A 39 -2.72 1.49 1.84
CA GLY A 39 -2.16 2.22 2.97
C GLY A 39 -0.75 2.71 2.69
N ALA A 40 -0.52 3.21 1.47
CA ALA A 40 0.81 3.52 0.94
C ALA A 40 1.53 4.65 1.70
N GLY A 41 0.78 5.49 2.43
CA GLY A 41 1.32 6.66 3.09
C GLY A 41 2.09 7.56 2.13
N ALA A 42 3.24 8.04 2.59
CA ALA A 42 4.18 8.85 1.81
C ALA A 42 5.02 8.02 0.80
N GLY A 43 4.77 6.72 0.66
CA GLY A 43 5.43 5.85 -0.31
C GLY A 43 6.76 5.25 0.15
N SER A 44 7.04 5.16 1.45
CA SER A 44 8.36 4.73 1.97
C SER A 44 8.84 3.37 1.43
N TYR A 45 7.95 2.38 1.32
CA TYR A 45 8.26 1.04 0.82
C TYR A 45 7.63 0.77 -0.56
N GLU A 46 7.31 1.82 -1.31
CA GLU A 46 6.63 1.69 -2.60
C GLU A 46 7.54 1.06 -3.67
N PRO A 47 7.16 -0.09 -4.25
CA PRO A 47 7.89 -0.68 -5.35
C PRO A 47 7.75 0.13 -6.65
N PRO A 48 8.77 0.15 -7.55
CA PRO A 48 8.67 0.82 -8.85
C PRO A 48 7.52 0.32 -9.74
N ARG A 49 7.08 -0.93 -9.54
CA ARG A 49 5.97 -1.60 -10.27
C ARG A 49 4.58 -1.36 -9.64
N THR A 50 4.48 -0.36 -8.77
CA THR A 50 3.18 0.02 -8.18
C THR A 50 2.31 0.63 -9.27
N LEU A 51 1.21 -0.04 -9.58
CA LEU A 51 0.19 0.45 -10.50
C LEU A 51 -0.59 1.60 -9.88
N LEU A 52 -1.00 1.43 -8.62
CA LEU A 52 -1.76 2.42 -7.87
C LEU A 52 -1.46 2.32 -6.38
N ALA A 53 -1.22 3.46 -5.75
CA ALA A 53 -1.21 3.61 -4.30
C ALA A 53 -2.61 3.99 -3.80
N VAL A 54 -3.00 3.47 -2.64
CA VAL A 54 -4.25 3.81 -1.95
C VAL A 54 -3.89 4.37 -0.58
N GLU A 55 -4.31 5.60 -0.30
CA GLU A 55 -4.02 6.26 0.97
C GLU A 55 -5.17 7.20 1.37
N PRO A 56 -5.79 7.06 2.56
CA PRO A 56 -6.88 7.94 2.95
C PRO A 56 -6.42 9.34 3.41
N SER A 57 -5.19 9.49 3.91
CA SER A 57 -4.65 10.74 4.45
C SER A 57 -4.12 11.66 3.35
N VAL A 58 -4.67 12.87 3.30
CA VAL A 58 -4.20 13.91 2.37
C VAL A 58 -2.81 14.41 2.75
N VAL A 59 -2.48 14.38 4.05
CA VAL A 59 -1.17 14.80 4.57
C VAL A 59 -0.08 13.82 4.14
N MET A 60 -0.36 12.52 4.16
CA MET A 60 0.58 11.51 3.67
C MET A 60 0.72 11.55 2.15
N ILE A 61 -0.40 11.72 1.42
CA ILE A 61 -0.40 11.89 -0.04
C ILE A 61 0.48 13.08 -0.45
N ALA A 62 0.36 14.22 0.24
CA ALA A 62 1.11 15.42 -0.08
C ALA A 62 2.63 15.28 0.09
N GLN A 63 3.08 14.26 0.84
CA GLN A 63 4.51 13.98 1.06
C GLN A 63 5.11 12.99 0.08
N ARG A 64 4.32 12.45 -0.86
CA ARG A 64 4.81 11.50 -1.87
C ARG A 64 5.79 12.21 -2.83
N PRO A 65 6.97 11.63 -3.10
CA PRO A 65 7.98 12.27 -3.94
C PRO A 65 7.56 12.31 -5.41
N PRO A 66 8.13 13.23 -6.22
CA PRO A 66 8.02 13.16 -7.67
C PRO A 66 8.44 11.77 -8.19
N GLY A 67 7.66 11.21 -9.11
CA GLY A 67 7.89 9.86 -9.66
C GLY A 67 7.33 8.72 -8.82
N ALA A 68 6.72 8.98 -7.66
CA ALA A 68 5.88 8.00 -6.98
C ALA A 68 4.69 7.59 -7.87
N ALA A 69 4.15 6.40 -7.65
CA ALA A 69 2.99 5.91 -8.39
C ALA A 69 1.77 6.84 -8.22
N PRO A 70 0.82 6.84 -9.17
CA PRO A 70 -0.47 7.50 -8.98
C PRO A 70 -1.11 7.04 -7.67
N VAL A 71 -1.82 7.95 -7.01
CA VAL A 71 -2.47 7.68 -5.73
C VAL A 71 -3.92 8.06 -5.77
N VAL A 72 -4.78 7.17 -5.26
CA VAL A 72 -6.20 7.45 -5.03
C VAL A 72 -6.45 7.61 -3.54
N ARG A 73 -7.27 8.61 -3.21
CA ARG A 73 -7.74 8.80 -1.83
C ARG A 73 -8.90 7.86 -1.54
N ALA A 74 -8.61 6.73 -0.93
CA ALA A 74 -9.60 5.76 -0.48
C ALA A 74 -9.12 5.01 0.76
N ARG A 75 -10.03 4.26 1.39
CA ARG A 75 -9.73 3.40 2.53
C ARG A 75 -9.50 1.96 2.05
N ALA A 76 -8.81 1.15 2.86
CA ALA A 76 -8.52 -0.23 2.52
C ALA A 76 -9.78 -1.08 2.38
N GLU A 77 -10.81 -0.76 3.16
CA GLU A 77 -12.08 -1.49 3.25
C GLU A 77 -13.02 -1.23 2.05
N ALA A 78 -12.67 -0.30 1.16
CA ALA A 78 -13.45 0.03 -0.02
C ALA A 78 -12.53 0.56 -1.13
N LEU A 79 -11.84 -0.36 -1.83
CA LEU A 79 -10.91 -0.03 -2.89
C LEU A 79 -11.70 0.34 -4.17
N PRO A 80 -11.52 1.53 -4.74
CA PRO A 80 -12.22 1.98 -5.95
C PRO A 80 -11.58 1.38 -7.21
N LEU A 81 -11.43 0.06 -7.22
CA LEU A 81 -10.75 -0.74 -8.23
C LEU A 81 -11.64 -1.90 -8.65
N ALA A 82 -11.52 -2.32 -9.91
CA ALA A 82 -12.14 -3.55 -10.38
C ALA A 82 -11.46 -4.79 -9.78
N ASP A 83 -12.14 -5.92 -9.87
CA ASP A 83 -11.60 -7.23 -9.51
C ASP A 83 -10.40 -7.56 -10.40
N ASP A 84 -9.43 -8.34 -9.90
CA ASP A 84 -8.34 -8.93 -10.68
C ASP A 84 -7.46 -7.92 -11.48
N VAL A 85 -7.42 -6.66 -11.05
CA VAL A 85 -6.73 -5.57 -11.78
C VAL A 85 -5.20 -5.65 -11.70
N ALA A 86 -4.66 -6.21 -10.61
CA ALA A 86 -3.22 -6.30 -10.37
C ALA A 86 -2.74 -7.72 -10.08
N ASP A 87 -1.45 -7.99 -10.30
CA ASP A 87 -0.85 -9.29 -9.97
C ASP A 87 -0.71 -9.50 -8.46
N ALA A 88 -0.53 -8.42 -7.71
CA ALA A 88 -0.36 -8.45 -6.26
C ALA A 88 -0.97 -7.23 -5.58
N ALA A 89 -1.34 -7.41 -4.31
CA ALA A 89 -1.70 -6.34 -3.40
C ALA A 89 -0.77 -6.39 -2.17
N MET A 90 -0.29 -5.23 -1.73
CA MET A 90 0.58 -5.11 -0.56
C MET A 90 0.04 -4.13 0.47
N ALA A 91 0.31 -4.39 1.74
CA ALA A 91 0.02 -3.54 2.88
C ALA A 91 1.19 -3.63 3.87
N ILE A 92 1.93 -2.54 4.04
CA ILE A 92 3.15 -2.50 4.87
C ILE A 92 2.97 -1.48 5.98
N LEU A 93 3.01 -1.94 7.23
CA LEU A 93 2.92 -1.11 8.44
C LEU A 93 1.68 -0.20 8.45
N THR A 94 0.52 -0.78 8.14
CA THR A 94 -0.71 0.00 7.91
C THR A 94 -1.98 -0.67 8.43
N VAL A 95 -2.03 -2.00 8.50
CA VAL A 95 -3.28 -2.72 8.82
C VAL A 95 -3.74 -2.49 10.25
N HIS A 96 -2.83 -2.14 11.17
CA HIS A 96 -3.17 -1.69 12.53
C HIS A 96 -3.93 -0.35 12.57
N HIS A 97 -4.00 0.39 11.46
CA HIS A 97 -4.82 1.61 11.33
C HIS A 97 -6.18 1.37 10.67
N TRP A 98 -6.43 0.15 10.19
CA TRP A 98 -7.67 -0.16 9.49
C TRP A 98 -8.80 -0.35 10.50
N SER A 99 -9.98 0.13 10.15
CA SER A 99 -11.17 0.01 10.99
C SER A 99 -11.78 -1.39 10.93
N ASP A 100 -11.64 -2.06 9.78
CA ASP A 100 -12.02 -3.45 9.61
C ASP A 100 -10.93 -4.19 8.81
N LEU A 101 -10.11 -4.95 9.53
CA LEU A 101 -9.05 -5.75 8.95
C LEU A 101 -9.59 -6.79 7.96
N ALA A 102 -10.70 -7.44 8.28
CA ALA A 102 -11.25 -8.50 7.44
C ALA A 102 -11.77 -7.93 6.12
N ALA A 103 -12.48 -6.79 6.17
CA ALA A 103 -12.93 -6.10 4.97
C ALA A 103 -11.75 -5.61 4.11
N GLY A 104 -10.72 -5.02 4.72
CA GLY A 104 -9.54 -4.58 3.98
C GLY A 104 -8.79 -5.73 3.30
N ILE A 105 -8.62 -6.87 3.98
CA ILE A 105 -8.00 -8.07 3.38
C ILE A 105 -8.89 -8.67 2.28
N ALA A 106 -10.22 -8.63 2.43
CA ALA A 106 -11.15 -9.07 1.40
C ALA A 106 -11.02 -8.23 0.12
N GLU A 107 -10.95 -6.90 0.26
CA GLU A 107 -10.72 -5.99 -0.86
C GLU A 107 -9.36 -6.21 -1.52
N MET A 108 -8.29 -6.39 -0.75
CA MET A 108 -6.97 -6.71 -1.30
C MET A 108 -6.97 -8.02 -2.11
N ARG A 109 -7.72 -9.03 -1.65
CA ARG A 109 -7.89 -10.28 -2.40
C ARG A 109 -8.70 -10.05 -3.67
N ARG A 110 -9.77 -9.27 -3.60
CA ARG A 110 -10.65 -8.98 -4.74
C ARG A 110 -9.89 -8.31 -5.89
N VAL A 111 -9.00 -7.36 -5.59
CA VAL A 111 -8.26 -6.62 -6.62
C VAL A 111 -7.03 -7.36 -7.17
N ALA A 112 -6.63 -8.48 -6.56
CA ALA A 112 -5.44 -9.24 -6.94
C ALA A 112 -5.81 -10.54 -7.69
N ARG A 113 -5.17 -10.79 -8.84
CA ARG A 113 -5.46 -11.94 -9.74
C ARG A 113 -5.35 -13.31 -9.06
N TYR A 114 -6.33 -14.18 -9.33
CA TYR A 114 -6.45 -15.52 -8.73
C TYR A 114 -5.57 -16.62 -9.37
N ASP A 115 -5.11 -16.46 -10.62
CA ASP A 115 -4.70 -17.62 -11.45
C ASP A 115 -3.21 -18.01 -11.44
N ALA A 116 -2.36 -17.39 -10.60
CA ALA A 116 -0.91 -17.67 -10.59
C ALA A 116 -0.25 -17.84 -9.21
N GLY A 117 -1.04 -18.06 -8.15
CA GLY A 117 -0.54 -18.17 -6.78
C GLY A 117 -0.37 -16.78 -6.15
N TYR A 118 -1.38 -16.35 -5.40
CA TYR A 118 -1.50 -15.02 -4.80
C TYR A 118 -0.22 -14.54 -4.13
N ARG A 119 0.11 -13.26 -4.33
CA ARG A 119 1.06 -12.55 -3.47
C ARG A 119 0.36 -11.41 -2.77
N LEU A 120 -0.55 -11.76 -1.87
CA LEU A 120 -0.95 -10.83 -0.82
C LEU A 120 0.26 -10.67 0.11
N LEU A 121 0.86 -9.49 0.13
CA LEU A 121 1.92 -9.16 1.07
C LEU A 121 1.36 -8.26 2.18
N VAL A 122 1.14 -8.84 3.36
CA VAL A 122 0.83 -8.08 4.57
C VAL A 122 2.02 -8.20 5.50
N ALA A 123 2.62 -7.06 5.86
CA ALA A 123 3.66 -7.01 6.86
C ALA A 123 3.36 -5.87 7.82
N ASP A 124 3.02 -6.24 9.05
CA ASP A 124 2.74 -5.30 10.13
C ASP A 124 3.38 -5.81 11.43
N VAL A 125 3.78 -4.89 12.32
CA VAL A 125 4.45 -5.22 13.59
C VAL A 125 3.54 -5.02 14.78
#